data_AF-B3SAN3-F1
#
_entry.id   AF-B3SAN3-F1
#
_cell.length_a   1.000
_cell.length_b   1.000
_cell.length_c   1.000
_cell.angle_alpha   90.00
_cell.angle_beta   90.00
_cell.angle_gamma   90.00
#
_symmetry.space_group_name_H-M   'P 1'
#
loop_
_entity.id
_entity.type
_entity.pdbx_description
1 polymer ?
#
loop_
_entity_poly.entity_id
_entity_poly.type
_entity_poly.pdbx_seq_one_letter_code
_entity_poly.pdbx_strand_id
1 'polypeptide(L)'
;MPRKRQSQTVSATSVPNAIIPPSGNYSIPTLLRELHSLIHQLQDERTRGANSLLNIRKTHDRMKSEQRVSMYFKQKLRGLYTSAQADAKIEADLIRKALDKIALINALKSDKKQGGRTPTNQSGHNEESSISRKPAPVRKSVLMSILQQEAADLPIWNGKLSESPPPLCGCIPAESGYVAKPGDKVAAKVKVDADEDQWILGEVASHSTFSNKYEIEDIDGEGKHGKERYQLPCRRTTPLPKYKANPSTHPQALYQKHQQVYALYPQTTCFYFGVVHSRPSTIDEEYLVSFEDPSYEHGYSPPLPVPQRYIFTTKAHQRKK
;
A
#
# COMPACT_ATOMS: atom_id res chain seq x y z
N MET A 1 42.54 -32.84 -22.94
CA MET A 1 42.89 -31.98 -21.79
C MET A 1 41.82 -30.89 -21.62
N PRO A 2 40.73 -31.14 -20.87
CA PRO A 2 39.65 -30.17 -20.70
C PRO A 2 39.87 -29.31 -19.44
N ARG A 3 39.72 -27.99 -19.57
CA ARG A 3 39.81 -26.99 -18.48
C ARG A 3 38.54 -27.06 -17.61
N LYS A 4 38.73 -27.32 -16.31
CA LYS A 4 37.70 -27.22 -15.26
C LYS A 4 37.21 -25.77 -15.15
N ARG A 5 35.90 -25.54 -15.35
CA ARG A 5 35.21 -24.31 -14.92
C ARG A 5 34.94 -24.41 -13.42
N GLN A 6 35.52 -23.50 -12.64
CA GLN A 6 35.22 -23.32 -11.23
C GLN A 6 33.83 -22.69 -11.08
N SER A 7 32.97 -23.35 -10.31
CA SER A 7 31.69 -22.85 -9.85
C SER A 7 31.92 -21.75 -8.80
N GLN A 8 31.62 -20.51 -9.15
CA GLN A 8 31.52 -19.43 -8.16
C GLN A 8 30.17 -19.54 -7.45
N THR A 9 30.22 -19.93 -6.19
CA THR A 9 29.16 -19.78 -5.21
C THR A 9 28.92 -18.29 -4.99
N VAL A 10 27.81 -17.78 -5.52
CA VAL A 10 27.34 -16.42 -5.22
C VAL A 10 26.76 -16.39 -3.81
N SER A 11 27.44 -15.62 -2.97
CA SER A 11 27.14 -15.35 -1.58
C SER A 11 25.73 -14.78 -1.40
N ALA A 12 24.99 -15.35 -0.45
CA ALA A 12 23.68 -14.89 -0.01
C ALA A 12 23.72 -13.39 0.29
N THR A 13 23.04 -12.60 -0.54
CA THR A 13 22.91 -11.16 -0.36
C THR A 13 21.85 -10.91 0.73
N SER A 14 22.24 -10.09 1.69
CA SER A 14 21.49 -9.71 2.88
C SER A 14 20.05 -9.25 2.61
N VAL A 15 19.15 -9.79 3.42
CA VAL A 15 17.73 -9.46 3.57
C VAL A 15 17.52 -7.95 3.71
N PRO A 16 16.71 -7.29 2.86
CA PRO A 16 16.17 -5.97 3.18
C PRO A 16 14.96 -6.15 4.10
N ASN A 17 15.00 -5.45 5.25
CA ASN A 17 13.98 -5.44 6.29
C ASN A 17 12.55 -5.35 5.74
N ALA A 18 11.81 -6.46 5.82
CA ALA A 18 10.41 -6.35 6.20
C ALA A 18 10.36 -5.56 7.51
N ILE A 19 9.41 -4.63 7.66
CA ILE A 19 9.13 -3.99 8.94
C ILE A 19 8.54 -5.07 9.86
N ILE A 20 9.43 -5.90 10.41
CA ILE A 20 9.20 -6.71 11.59
C ILE A 20 9.10 -5.66 12.70
N PRO A 21 7.99 -5.59 13.46
CA PRO A 21 7.96 -4.70 14.61
C PRO A 21 9.13 -5.09 15.51
N PRO A 22 10.07 -4.17 15.80
CA PRO A 22 11.16 -4.49 16.69
C PRO A 22 10.57 -4.94 18.02
N SER A 23 11.15 -5.97 18.61
CA SER A 23 10.79 -6.59 19.89
C SER A 23 10.97 -5.68 21.12
N GLY A 24 10.88 -4.37 20.93
CA GLY A 24 10.75 -3.39 21.99
C GLY A 24 9.28 -3.21 22.35
N ASN A 25 8.99 -3.08 23.65
CA ASN A 25 7.67 -2.68 24.15
C ASN A 25 7.38 -1.21 23.77
N TYR A 26 7.06 -0.94 22.50
CA TYR A 26 6.67 0.39 22.05
C TYR A 26 5.23 0.66 22.46
N SER A 27 5.05 1.52 23.46
CA SER A 27 3.72 2.04 23.79
C SER A 27 3.32 3.14 22.79
N ILE A 28 2.03 3.19 22.42
CA ILE A 28 1.48 4.28 21.59
C ILE A 28 1.85 5.67 22.16
N PRO A 29 1.76 5.94 23.48
CA PRO A 29 2.21 7.21 24.04
C PRO A 29 3.69 7.53 23.80
N THR A 30 4.58 6.54 23.83
CA THR A 30 6.01 6.74 23.52
C THR A 30 6.19 7.13 22.06
N LEU A 31 5.55 6.42 21.14
CA LEU A 31 5.63 6.70 19.71
C LEU A 31 5.06 8.08 19.35
N LEU A 32 3.99 8.51 20.03
CA LEU A 32 3.43 9.85 19.85
C LEU A 32 4.39 10.95 20.32
N ARG A 33 5.13 10.75 21.41
CA ARG A 33 6.16 11.69 21.87
C ARG A 33 7.33 11.77 20.89
N GLU A 34 7.79 10.63 20.37
CA GLU A 34 8.83 10.59 19.34
C GLU A 34 8.37 11.28 18.04
N LEU A 35 7.14 11.02 17.60
CA LEU A 35 6.55 11.67 16.43
C LEU A 35 6.46 13.19 16.62
N HIS A 36 6.01 13.65 17.79
CA HIS A 36 5.98 15.07 18.12
C HIS A 36 7.38 15.70 18.06
N SER A 37 8.42 15.03 18.60
CA SER A 37 9.80 15.51 18.48
C SER A 37 10.28 15.57 17.04
N LEU A 38 9.94 14.59 16.20
CA LEU A 38 10.30 14.59 14.78
C LEU A 38 9.62 15.75 14.03
N ILE A 39 8.38 16.11 14.38
CA ILE A 39 7.67 17.25 13.78
C ILE A 39 8.39 18.57 14.09
N HIS A 40 8.86 18.77 15.32
CA HIS A 40 9.64 19.96 15.67
C HIS A 40 10.96 20.02 14.90
N GLN A 41 11.71 18.91 14.84
CA GLN A 41 12.94 18.85 14.04
C GLN A 41 12.70 19.13 12.56
N LEU A 42 11.58 18.65 12.01
CA LEU A 42 11.20 18.92 10.63
C LEU A 42 10.93 20.41 10.40
N GLN A 43 10.29 21.08 11.35
CA GLN A 43 10.02 22.52 11.28
C GLN A 43 11.32 23.34 11.31
N ASP A 44 12.29 22.94 12.13
CA ASP A 44 13.60 23.59 12.20
C ASP A 44 14.36 23.45 10.87
N GLU A 45 14.42 22.23 10.32
CA GLU A 45 15.09 21.97 9.04
C GLU A 45 14.37 22.66 7.87
N ARG A 46 13.03 22.74 7.88
CA ARG A 46 12.28 23.53 6.89
C ARG A 46 12.63 25.00 6.94
N THR A 47 12.78 25.57 8.15
CA THR A 47 13.20 26.97 8.34
C THR A 47 14.62 27.19 7.83
N ARG A 48 15.53 26.24 8.09
CA ARG A 48 16.90 26.25 7.57
C ARG A 48 16.93 26.17 6.04
N GLY A 49 16.17 25.25 5.43
CA GLY A 49 16.04 25.11 3.99
C GLY A 49 15.49 26.38 3.32
N ALA A 50 14.50 27.03 3.93
CA ALA A 50 13.98 28.31 3.46
C ALA A 50 15.05 29.42 3.45
N ASN A 51 15.91 29.48 4.48
CA ASN A 51 17.04 30.41 4.51
C ASN A 51 18.09 30.08 3.43
N SER A 52 18.39 28.80 3.19
CA SER A 52 19.27 28.36 2.11
C SER A 52 18.75 28.78 0.73
N LEU A 53 17.45 28.58 0.46
CA LEU A 53 16.81 29.01 -0.78
C LEU A 53 16.79 30.54 -0.93
N LEU A 54 16.55 31.28 0.14
CA LEU A 54 16.61 32.75 0.15
C LEU A 54 18.01 33.24 -0.22
N ASN A 55 19.07 32.60 0.30
CA ASN A 55 20.45 32.95 -0.01
C ASN A 55 20.80 32.65 -1.49
N ILE A 56 20.29 31.55 -2.04
CA ILE A 56 20.42 31.24 -3.48
C ILE A 56 19.76 32.35 -4.30
N ARG A 57 18.51 32.71 -3.98
CA ARG A 57 17.77 33.77 -4.69
C ARG A 57 18.51 35.11 -4.65
N LYS A 58 18.90 35.56 -3.45
CA LYS A 58 19.66 36.81 -3.28
C LYS A 58 20.98 36.81 -4.06
N THR A 59 21.66 35.67 -4.13
CA THR A 59 22.91 35.53 -4.88
C THR A 59 22.67 35.58 -6.39
N HIS A 60 21.59 34.95 -6.87
CA HIS A 60 21.14 35.07 -8.26
C HIS A 60 20.79 36.49 -8.66
N ASP A 61 20.03 37.20 -7.82
CA ASP A 61 19.61 38.57 -8.11
C ASP A 61 20.82 39.51 -8.23
N ARG A 62 21.84 39.34 -7.37
CA ARG A 62 23.12 40.07 -7.49
C ARG A 62 23.90 39.69 -8.75
N MET A 63 23.94 38.41 -9.09
CA MET A 63 24.61 37.95 -10.31
C MET A 63 23.97 38.53 -11.57
N LYS A 64 22.64 38.69 -11.60
CA LYS A 64 21.91 39.29 -12.74
C LYS A 64 22.24 40.76 -12.95
N SER A 65 22.61 41.48 -11.89
CA SER A 65 23.06 42.88 -12.02
C SER A 65 24.47 43.01 -12.60
N GLU A 66 25.22 41.90 -12.73
CA GLU A 66 26.54 41.91 -13.36
C GLU A 66 26.46 41.74 -14.88
N GLN A 67 27.30 42.50 -15.59
CA GLN A 67 27.36 42.47 -17.06
C GLN A 67 27.89 41.14 -17.62
N ARG A 68 28.67 40.40 -16.81
CA ARG A 68 29.14 39.04 -17.12
C ARG A 68 29.17 38.20 -15.84
N VAL A 69 28.76 36.93 -15.92
CA VAL A 69 28.77 36.02 -14.79
C VAL A 69 30.21 35.71 -14.34
N SER A 70 30.61 36.26 -13.19
CA SER A 70 31.93 36.03 -12.60
C SER A 70 32.11 34.60 -12.08
N MET A 71 33.37 34.12 -12.06
CA MET A 71 33.75 32.83 -11.49
C MET A 71 33.39 32.74 -9.99
N TYR A 72 33.41 33.87 -9.28
CA TYR A 72 32.95 33.97 -7.89
C TYR A 72 31.51 33.51 -7.72
N PHE A 73 30.58 34.03 -8.52
CA PHE A 73 29.16 33.68 -8.43
C PHE A 73 28.92 32.21 -8.79
N LYS A 74 29.64 31.68 -9.79
CA LYS A 74 29.57 30.25 -10.13
C LYS A 74 29.97 29.37 -8.95
N GLN A 75 31.11 29.66 -8.32
CA GLN A 75 31.61 28.88 -7.17
C GLN A 75 30.66 29.00 -5.97
N LYS A 76 30.19 30.22 -5.67
CA LYS A 76 29.28 30.48 -4.55
C LYS A 76 27.93 29.80 -4.74
N LEU A 77 27.31 29.93 -5.90
CA LEU A 77 26.04 29.27 -6.22
C LEU A 77 26.18 27.74 -6.17
N ARG A 78 27.28 27.18 -6.68
CA ARG A 78 27.54 25.73 -6.58
C ARG A 78 27.61 25.26 -5.12
N GLY A 79 28.26 26.03 -4.25
CA GLY A 79 28.27 25.77 -2.81
C GLY A 79 26.87 25.81 -2.21
N LEU A 80 26.12 26.89 -2.48
CA LEU A 80 24.75 27.06 -1.97
C LEU A 80 23.80 25.96 -2.46
N TYR A 81 23.90 25.53 -3.72
CA TYR A 81 23.11 24.41 -4.24
C TYR A 81 23.47 23.09 -3.57
N THR A 82 24.76 22.84 -3.32
CA THR A 82 25.20 21.66 -2.57
C THR A 82 24.61 21.65 -1.16
N SER A 83 24.64 22.79 -0.46
CA SER A 83 24.02 22.93 0.87
C SER A 83 22.51 22.74 0.82
N ALA A 84 21.80 23.40 -0.11
CA ALA A 84 20.35 23.24 -0.25
C ALA A 84 19.94 21.79 -0.58
N GLN A 85 20.75 21.08 -1.38
CA GLN A 85 20.54 19.65 -1.62
C GLN A 85 20.78 18.79 -0.38
N ALA A 86 21.70 19.18 0.52
CA ALA A 86 21.93 18.47 1.77
C ALA A 86 20.77 18.73 2.75
N ASP A 87 20.34 19.98 2.91
CA ASP A 87 19.19 20.37 3.73
C ASP A 87 17.93 19.60 3.30
N ALA A 88 17.64 19.57 1.99
CA ALA A 88 16.49 18.84 1.44
C ALA A 88 16.55 17.33 1.69
N LYS A 89 17.76 16.73 1.72
CA LYS A 89 17.92 15.30 2.04
C LYS A 89 17.62 15.02 3.52
N ILE A 90 18.08 15.89 4.42
CA ILE A 90 17.82 15.77 5.86
C ILE A 90 16.32 15.91 6.12
N GLU A 91 15.67 16.92 5.52
CA GLU A 91 14.22 17.13 5.62
C GLU A 91 13.45 15.89 5.14
N ALA A 92 13.81 15.34 3.97
CA ALA A 92 13.18 14.13 3.43
C ALA A 92 13.36 12.91 4.34
N ASP A 93 14.53 12.74 4.96
CA ASP A 93 14.78 11.63 5.89
C ASP A 93 14.01 11.77 7.20
N LEU A 94 13.80 12.99 7.71
CA LEU A 94 12.94 13.25 8.87
C LEU A 94 11.47 12.93 8.55
N ILE A 95 10.97 13.33 7.37
CA ILE A 95 9.61 12.99 6.91
C ILE A 95 9.43 11.47 6.87
N ARG A 96 10.38 10.73 6.28
CA ARG A 96 10.31 9.26 6.23
C ARG A 96 10.24 8.65 7.63
N LYS A 97 11.09 9.08 8.55
CA LYS A 97 11.05 8.63 9.96
C LYS A 97 9.70 8.91 10.62
N ALA A 98 9.10 10.08 10.37
CA ALA A 98 7.79 10.41 10.92
C ALA A 98 6.68 9.51 10.34
N LEU A 99 6.72 9.24 9.04
CA LEU A 99 5.80 8.30 8.37
C LEU A 99 5.93 6.89 8.93
N ASP A 100 7.14 6.40 9.19
CA ASP A 100 7.38 5.09 9.82
C ASP A 100 6.74 5.01 11.21
N LYS A 101 6.83 6.08 12.01
CA LYS A 101 6.18 6.16 13.33
C LYS A 101 4.66 6.12 13.21
N ILE A 102 4.08 6.84 12.26
CA ILE A 102 2.64 6.81 11.98
C ILE A 102 2.19 5.40 11.59
N ALA A 103 2.93 4.75 10.68
CA ALA A 103 2.65 3.38 10.26
C ALA A 103 2.66 2.40 11.45
N LEU A 104 3.65 2.53 12.35
CA LEU A 104 3.74 1.69 13.55
C LEU A 104 2.59 1.95 14.53
N ILE A 105 2.19 3.22 14.73
CA ILE A 105 1.04 3.56 15.58
C ILE A 105 -0.25 2.94 15.02
N ASN A 106 -0.46 3.01 13.70
CA ASN A 106 -1.64 2.44 13.06
C ASN A 106 -1.66 0.92 13.14
N ALA A 107 -0.51 0.25 13.01
CA ALA A 107 -0.38 -1.19 13.23
C ALA A 107 -0.78 -1.56 14.66
N LEU A 108 -0.25 -0.88 15.67
CA LEU A 108 -0.58 -1.15 17.09
C LEU A 108 -2.05 -0.88 17.43
N LYS A 109 -2.68 0.11 16.80
CA LYS A 109 -4.12 0.37 16.94
C LYS A 109 -4.96 -0.76 16.34
N SER A 110 -4.54 -1.28 15.20
CA SER A 110 -5.22 -2.39 14.51
C SER A 110 -5.11 -3.69 15.33
N ASP A 111 -3.92 -3.96 15.88
CA ASP A 111 -3.69 -5.12 16.76
C ASP A 111 -4.54 -5.04 18.04
N LYS A 112 -4.64 -3.86 18.68
CA LYS A 112 -5.51 -3.66 19.86
C LYS A 112 -6.99 -3.87 19.55
N LYS A 113 -7.44 -3.47 18.36
CA LYS A 113 -8.83 -3.66 17.92
C LYS A 113 -9.15 -5.14 17.66
N GLN A 114 -8.17 -5.92 17.20
CA GLN A 114 -8.31 -7.38 17.03
C GLN A 114 -8.20 -8.13 18.38
N GLY A 115 -7.30 -7.71 19.28
CA GLY A 115 -7.10 -8.34 20.60
C GLY A 115 -8.25 -8.15 21.61
N GLY A 116 -9.13 -7.16 21.40
CA GLY A 116 -10.33 -6.93 22.23
C GLY A 116 -11.52 -7.84 21.94
N ARG A 117 -11.37 -8.86 21.07
CA ARG A 117 -12.39 -9.86 20.74
C ARG A 117 -12.19 -11.21 21.48
N THR A 118 -11.40 -11.24 22.55
CA THR A 118 -11.31 -12.41 23.42
C THR A 118 -12.43 -12.35 24.47
N PRO A 119 -13.24 -13.42 24.64
CA PRO A 119 -14.20 -13.51 25.73
C PRO A 119 -13.41 -13.80 27.01
N THR A 120 -13.02 -12.77 27.74
CA THR A 120 -12.45 -12.96 29.08
C THR A 120 -13.58 -13.32 30.04
N ASN A 121 -13.66 -14.60 30.38
CA ASN A 121 -14.35 -15.09 31.58
C ASN A 121 -13.77 -14.35 32.79
N GLN A 122 -14.51 -13.40 33.34
CA GLN A 122 -14.40 -13.04 34.74
C GLN A 122 -15.80 -13.01 35.36
N SER A 123 -15.95 -13.94 36.29
CA SER A 123 -17.07 -14.21 37.18
C SER A 123 -17.45 -13.01 38.05
N GLY A 124 -18.76 -12.72 38.14
CA GLY A 124 -19.36 -11.83 39.15
C GLY A 124 -20.79 -11.39 38.79
N HIS A 125 -21.78 -12.06 39.39
CA HIS A 125 -23.23 -11.84 39.38
C HIS A 125 -23.84 -10.51 38.86
N ASN A 126 -24.71 -10.60 37.84
CA ASN A 126 -26.19 -10.61 37.99
C ASN A 126 -26.83 -10.77 36.60
N GLU A 127 -27.74 -11.75 36.47
CA GLU A 127 -28.57 -11.91 35.28
C GLU A 127 -29.62 -10.79 35.22
N GLU A 128 -29.79 -10.15 34.06
CA GLU A 128 -31.05 -10.14 33.30
C GLU A 128 -30.97 -9.20 32.08
N SER A 129 -31.15 -9.78 30.88
CA SER A 129 -31.38 -9.11 29.59
C SER A 129 -30.27 -8.20 29.03
N SER A 130 -29.24 -8.81 28.45
CA SER A 130 -28.63 -8.20 27.26
C SER A 130 -28.54 -9.23 26.15
N ILE A 131 -29.55 -9.20 25.29
CA ILE A 131 -29.48 -9.79 23.95
C ILE A 131 -28.14 -9.35 23.37
N SER A 132 -27.28 -10.33 23.11
CA SER A 132 -26.06 -10.18 22.33
C SER A 132 -26.45 -9.53 21.01
N ARG A 133 -26.39 -8.20 20.93
CA ARG A 133 -26.70 -7.46 19.71
C ARG A 133 -25.57 -7.77 18.75
N LYS A 134 -25.80 -8.78 17.89
CA LYS A 134 -25.03 -8.96 16.67
C LYS A 134 -24.88 -7.58 16.02
N PRO A 135 -23.67 -7.14 15.67
CA PRO A 135 -23.51 -5.87 14.97
C PRO A 135 -24.37 -5.94 13.71
N ALA A 136 -25.32 -5.01 13.58
CA ALA A 136 -26.21 -4.96 12.44
C ALA A 136 -25.38 -4.88 11.15
N PRO A 137 -25.82 -5.53 10.07
CA PRO A 137 -25.12 -5.45 8.80
C PRO A 137 -24.94 -4.00 8.36
N VAL A 138 -23.75 -3.69 7.87
CA VAL A 138 -23.39 -2.36 7.40
C VAL A 138 -24.18 -2.09 6.13
N ARG A 139 -24.94 -0.99 6.09
CA ARG A 139 -25.67 -0.60 4.88
C ARG A 139 -24.69 -0.48 3.70
N LYS A 140 -25.08 -0.99 2.53
CA LYS A 140 -24.25 -0.99 1.31
C LYS A 140 -23.62 0.38 1.00
N SER A 141 -24.37 1.47 1.14
CA SER A 141 -23.84 2.83 0.94
C SER A 141 -22.69 3.18 1.88
N VAL A 142 -22.81 2.79 3.16
CA VAL A 142 -21.75 3.00 4.17
C VAL A 142 -20.54 2.13 3.87
N LEU A 143 -20.75 0.88 3.46
CA LEU A 143 -19.67 -0.01 3.04
C LEU A 143 -18.89 0.59 1.87
N MET A 144 -19.58 1.08 0.84
CA MET A 144 -18.92 1.71 -0.32
C MET A 144 -18.12 2.94 0.09
N SER A 145 -18.64 3.79 0.99
CA SER A 145 -17.86 4.92 1.52
C SER A 145 -16.62 4.46 2.31
N ILE A 146 -16.72 3.36 3.06
CA ILE A 146 -15.56 2.80 3.78
C ILE A 146 -14.49 2.30 2.78
N LEU A 147 -14.89 1.64 1.69
CA LEU A 147 -13.95 1.16 0.68
C LEU A 147 -13.26 2.31 -0.06
N GLN A 148 -14.00 3.35 -0.42
CA GLN A 148 -13.43 4.57 -1.01
C GLN A 148 -12.42 5.23 -0.06
N GLN A 149 -12.77 5.36 1.22
CA GLN A 149 -11.87 5.90 2.24
C GLN A 149 -10.62 5.03 2.42
N GLU A 150 -10.77 3.71 2.48
CA GLU A 150 -9.66 2.76 2.57
C GLU A 150 -8.70 2.87 1.37
N ALA A 151 -9.24 3.10 0.16
CA ALA A 151 -8.43 3.34 -1.02
C ALA A 151 -7.71 4.71 -0.98
N ALA A 152 -8.40 5.77 -0.52
CA ALA A 152 -7.81 7.09 -0.35
C ALA A 152 -6.65 7.06 0.65
N ASP A 153 -6.85 6.40 1.79
CA ASP A 153 -5.91 6.29 2.91
C ASP A 153 -4.78 5.28 2.67
N LEU A 154 -4.77 4.56 1.53
CA LEU A 154 -3.67 3.65 1.21
C LEU A 154 -2.36 4.46 1.13
N PRO A 155 -1.33 4.13 1.94
CA PRO A 155 -0.14 4.96 2.06
C PRO A 155 0.64 4.96 0.75
N ILE A 156 1.23 6.10 0.40
CA ILE A 156 2.08 6.21 -0.78
C ILE A 156 3.48 5.71 -0.42
N TRP A 157 4.07 4.90 -1.30
CA TRP A 157 5.46 4.49 -1.13
C TRP A 157 6.41 5.66 -1.43
N ASN A 158 7.17 6.08 -0.41
CA ASN A 158 8.08 7.22 -0.45
C ASN A 158 9.56 6.79 -0.29
N GLY A 159 9.97 5.77 -1.05
CA GLY A 159 11.36 5.29 -1.09
C GLY A 159 12.36 6.34 -1.57
N LYS A 160 13.65 6.07 -1.37
CA LYS A 160 14.73 6.88 -1.96
C LYS A 160 14.80 6.60 -3.47
N LEU A 161 15.31 7.55 -4.27
CA LEU A 161 15.40 7.40 -5.74
C LEU A 161 16.22 6.16 -6.17
N SER A 162 17.13 5.67 -5.33
CA SER A 162 17.94 4.48 -5.59
C SER A 162 17.26 3.17 -5.19
N GLU A 163 16.14 3.22 -4.48
CA GLU A 163 15.46 2.04 -3.95
C GLU A 163 14.38 1.57 -4.91
N SER A 164 14.29 0.25 -5.11
CA SER A 164 13.18 -0.34 -5.82
C SER A 164 11.92 -0.31 -4.94
N PRO A 165 10.73 -0.09 -5.52
CA PRO A 165 9.47 -0.21 -4.79
C PRO A 165 9.34 -1.61 -4.14
N PRO A 166 8.87 -1.70 -2.88
CA PRO A 166 8.79 -2.95 -2.17
C PRO A 166 7.66 -3.84 -2.73
N PRO A 167 7.65 -5.14 -2.37
CA PRO A 167 6.50 -6.01 -2.61
C PRO A 167 5.19 -5.37 -2.14
N LEU A 168 4.11 -5.57 -2.91
CA LEU A 168 2.79 -4.99 -2.65
C LEU A 168 2.75 -3.44 -2.72
N CYS A 169 3.73 -2.79 -3.35
CA CYS A 169 3.61 -1.41 -3.81
C CYS A 169 3.05 -1.38 -5.24
N GLY A 170 1.86 -0.83 -5.43
CA GLY A 170 1.20 -0.78 -6.74
C GLY A 170 1.13 -2.16 -7.39
N CYS A 171 1.73 -2.33 -8.58
CA CYS A 171 1.75 -3.59 -9.31
C CYS A 171 2.88 -4.56 -8.91
N ILE A 172 3.75 -4.21 -7.95
CA ILE A 172 4.85 -5.10 -7.53
C ILE A 172 4.25 -6.32 -6.80
N PRO A 173 4.50 -7.55 -7.27
CA PRO A 173 3.90 -8.74 -6.69
C PRO A 173 4.39 -9.00 -5.27
N ALA A 174 3.63 -9.79 -4.52
CA ALA A 174 4.08 -10.33 -3.24
C ALA A 174 5.32 -11.22 -3.44
N GLU A 175 6.17 -11.29 -2.41
CA GLU A 175 7.32 -12.21 -2.39
C GLU A 175 6.87 -13.67 -2.43
N SER A 176 7.76 -14.54 -2.90
CA SER A 176 7.54 -15.98 -2.88
C SER A 176 7.50 -16.47 -1.43
N GLY A 177 6.34 -16.94 -0.98
CA GLY A 177 6.12 -17.36 0.40
C GLY A 177 5.50 -16.29 1.30
N TYR A 178 5.09 -15.15 0.75
CA TYR A 178 4.33 -14.14 1.49
C TYR A 178 3.07 -14.75 2.13
N VAL A 179 2.91 -14.53 3.43
CA VAL A 179 1.71 -14.90 4.19
C VAL A 179 0.98 -13.63 4.61
N ALA A 180 -0.25 -13.47 4.14
CA ALA A 180 -1.11 -12.35 4.51
C ALA A 180 -1.52 -12.47 5.98
N LYS A 181 -1.53 -11.33 6.68
CA LYS A 181 -1.86 -11.27 8.10
C LYS A 181 -3.37 -11.11 8.31
N PRO A 182 -3.93 -11.53 9.47
CA PRO A 182 -5.30 -11.19 9.82
C PRO A 182 -5.59 -9.69 9.68
N GLY A 183 -6.67 -9.34 8.99
CA GLY A 183 -7.03 -7.96 8.64
C GLY A 183 -6.50 -7.46 7.29
N ASP A 184 -5.55 -8.16 6.66
CA ASP A 184 -5.11 -7.81 5.30
C ASP A 184 -6.28 -8.01 4.31
N LYS A 185 -6.49 -7.02 3.44
CA LYS A 185 -7.45 -7.12 2.33
C LYS A 185 -6.86 -7.95 1.19
N VAL A 186 -7.68 -8.83 0.62
CA VAL A 186 -7.30 -9.76 -0.43
C VAL A 186 -8.38 -9.84 -1.50
N ALA A 187 -8.00 -10.19 -2.72
CA ALA A 187 -8.93 -10.75 -3.69
C ALA A 187 -8.97 -12.28 -3.49
N ALA A 188 -10.17 -12.83 -3.34
CA ALA A 188 -10.38 -14.26 -3.08
C ALA A 188 -11.26 -14.90 -4.16
N LYS A 189 -10.80 -16.02 -4.73
CA LYS A 189 -11.53 -16.75 -5.77
C LYS A 189 -12.44 -17.81 -5.16
N VAL A 190 -13.70 -17.44 -4.94
CA VAL A 190 -14.74 -18.30 -4.36
C VAL A 190 -15.51 -19.01 -5.48
N LYS A 191 -16.12 -20.16 -5.14
CA LYS A 191 -17.10 -20.81 -6.02
C LYS A 191 -18.47 -20.29 -5.62
N VAL A 192 -19.18 -19.67 -6.57
CA VAL A 192 -20.56 -19.19 -6.33
C VAL A 192 -21.54 -20.28 -6.74
N ASP A 193 -21.32 -20.86 -7.93
CA ASP A 193 -22.09 -21.99 -8.46
C ASP A 193 -21.17 -23.17 -8.83
N ALA A 194 -21.76 -24.27 -9.31
CA ALA A 194 -21.03 -25.52 -9.61
C ALA A 194 -19.83 -25.30 -10.57
N ASP A 195 -19.98 -24.40 -11.53
CA ASP A 195 -19.04 -24.20 -12.64
C ASP A 195 -18.43 -22.79 -12.71
N GLU A 196 -18.85 -21.85 -11.86
CA GLU A 196 -18.40 -20.46 -11.93
C GLU A 196 -17.64 -20.01 -10.67
N ASP A 197 -16.39 -19.60 -10.90
CA ASP A 197 -15.55 -18.96 -9.90
C ASP A 197 -15.69 -17.44 -9.97
N GLN A 198 -15.94 -16.77 -8.84
CA GLN A 198 -15.97 -15.31 -8.74
C GLN A 198 -14.80 -14.83 -7.88
N TRP A 199 -14.15 -13.73 -8.27
CA TRP A 199 -13.21 -13.02 -7.40
C TRP A 199 -13.99 -12.01 -6.56
N ILE A 200 -13.90 -12.12 -5.23
CA ILE A 200 -14.52 -11.21 -4.27
C ILE A 200 -13.45 -10.47 -3.46
N LEU A 201 -13.83 -9.33 -2.90
CA LEU A 201 -13.05 -8.61 -1.89
C LEU A 201 -13.27 -9.28 -0.54
N GLY A 202 -12.16 -9.72 0.07
CA GLY A 202 -12.19 -10.36 1.37
C GLY A 202 -11.16 -9.77 2.32
N GLU A 203 -11.32 -10.12 3.59
CA GLU A 203 -10.38 -9.83 4.66
C GLU A 203 -9.86 -11.15 5.23
N VAL A 204 -8.55 -11.27 5.44
CA VAL A 204 -7.97 -12.46 6.07
C VAL A 204 -8.41 -12.51 7.52
N ALA A 205 -9.07 -13.59 7.94
CA ALA A 205 -9.38 -13.85 9.34
C ALA A 205 -8.25 -14.64 10.02
N SER A 206 -7.75 -15.69 9.35
CA SER A 206 -6.68 -16.54 9.87
C SER A 206 -5.94 -17.27 8.73
N HIS A 207 -4.76 -17.80 9.04
CA HIS A 207 -3.97 -18.64 8.13
C HIS A 207 -3.53 -19.91 8.85
N SER A 208 -3.85 -21.06 8.28
CA SER A 208 -3.39 -22.36 8.77
C SER A 208 -2.15 -22.79 8.00
N THR A 209 -0.98 -22.75 8.64
CA THR A 209 0.28 -23.21 8.05
C THR A 209 0.28 -24.71 7.75
N PHE A 210 -0.43 -25.51 8.55
CA PHE A 210 -0.55 -26.96 8.35
C PHE A 210 -1.31 -27.32 7.06
N SER A 211 -2.45 -26.67 6.82
CA SER A 211 -3.29 -26.95 5.65
C SER A 211 -3.01 -26.04 4.44
N ASN A 212 -2.17 -25.01 4.62
CA ASN A 212 -1.87 -23.96 3.64
C ASN A 212 -3.14 -23.32 3.07
N LYS A 213 -4.07 -23.00 3.98
CA LYS A 213 -5.36 -22.37 3.69
C LYS A 213 -5.53 -21.11 4.51
N TYR A 214 -6.17 -20.12 3.90
CA TYR A 214 -6.71 -18.96 4.60
C TYR A 214 -8.17 -19.19 4.96
N GLU A 215 -8.57 -18.65 6.09
CA GLU A 215 -9.95 -18.30 6.37
C GLU A 215 -10.15 -16.85 5.95
N ILE A 216 -11.00 -16.62 4.95
CA ILE A 216 -11.29 -15.31 4.38
C ILE A 216 -12.72 -14.92 4.73
N GLU A 217 -12.90 -13.73 5.30
CA GLU A 217 -14.20 -13.12 5.56
C GLU A 217 -14.61 -12.28 4.35
N ASP A 218 -15.79 -12.51 3.80
CA ASP A 218 -16.39 -11.64 2.77
C ASP A 218 -16.73 -10.28 3.40
N ILE A 219 -16.44 -9.19 2.69
CA ILE A 219 -16.73 -7.85 3.18
C ILE A 219 -18.22 -7.47 3.11
N ASP A 220 -18.99 -8.09 2.23
CA ASP A 220 -20.43 -7.86 2.00
C ASP A 220 -21.27 -9.11 2.33
N GLY A 221 -20.64 -10.28 2.44
CA GLY A 221 -21.34 -11.55 2.69
C GLY A 221 -21.96 -11.62 4.09
N GLU A 222 -23.28 -11.82 4.15
CA GLU A 222 -24.03 -12.10 5.38
C GLU A 222 -24.28 -13.61 5.55
N GLY A 223 -23.52 -14.24 6.44
CA GLY A 223 -23.73 -15.62 6.86
C GLY A 223 -24.72 -15.76 8.02
N LYS A 224 -25.16 -17.00 8.28
CA LYS A 224 -26.13 -17.33 9.37
C LYS A 224 -25.68 -16.86 10.77
N HIS A 225 -24.36 -16.73 11.00
CA HIS A 225 -23.77 -16.37 12.30
C HIS A 225 -22.89 -15.10 12.27
N GLY A 226 -22.98 -14.26 11.24
CA GLY A 226 -22.11 -13.09 11.09
C GLY A 226 -21.68 -12.92 9.64
N LYS A 227 -20.50 -12.37 9.38
CA LYS A 227 -20.02 -12.30 8.00
C LYS A 227 -19.72 -13.70 7.45
N GLU A 228 -19.96 -13.89 6.15
CA GLU A 228 -19.66 -15.13 5.46
C GLU A 228 -18.15 -15.40 5.42
N ARG A 229 -17.77 -16.67 5.60
CA ARG A 229 -16.37 -17.09 5.66
C ARG A 229 -16.07 -18.25 4.72
N TYR A 230 -14.93 -18.16 4.06
CA TYR A 230 -14.43 -19.13 3.11
C TYR A 230 -13.08 -19.70 3.55
N GLN A 231 -12.93 -21.03 3.51
CA GLN A 231 -11.62 -21.68 3.66
C GLN A 231 -11.01 -21.95 2.28
N LEU A 232 -10.03 -21.14 1.89
CA LEU A 232 -9.47 -21.15 0.54
C LEU A 232 -7.98 -21.53 0.57
N PRO A 233 -7.51 -22.39 -0.35
CA PRO A 233 -6.08 -22.59 -0.56
C PRO A 233 -5.40 -21.27 -0.95
N CYS A 234 -4.16 -21.06 -0.50
CA CYS A 234 -3.42 -19.81 -0.77
C CYS A 234 -3.36 -19.42 -2.26
N ARG A 235 -3.37 -20.39 -3.19
CA ARG A 235 -3.38 -20.13 -4.65
C ARG A 235 -4.65 -19.45 -5.17
N ARG A 236 -5.74 -19.47 -4.41
CA ARG A 236 -7.02 -18.80 -4.72
C ARG A 236 -7.13 -17.43 -4.04
N THR A 237 -6.06 -16.94 -3.44
CA THR A 237 -6.03 -15.66 -2.73
C THR A 237 -4.89 -14.82 -3.29
N THR A 238 -5.19 -13.56 -3.63
CA THR A 238 -4.19 -12.58 -4.05
C THR A 238 -4.18 -11.43 -3.06
N PRO A 239 -3.05 -11.16 -2.37
CA PRO A 239 -2.94 -9.99 -1.50
C PRO A 239 -3.05 -8.71 -2.31
N LEU A 240 -3.81 -7.73 -1.80
CA LEU A 240 -3.93 -6.43 -2.42
C LEU A 240 -2.75 -5.52 -2.03
N PRO A 241 -2.47 -4.46 -2.81
CA PRO A 241 -1.36 -3.56 -2.53
C PRO A 241 -1.46 -2.93 -1.14
N LYS A 242 -0.32 -2.87 -0.45
CA LYS A 242 -0.15 -2.17 0.84
C LYS A 242 0.28 -0.73 0.65
N TYR A 243 0.80 -0.37 -0.52
CA TYR A 243 1.21 0.99 -0.86
C TYR A 243 0.73 1.39 -2.25
N LYS A 244 0.36 2.67 -2.41
CA LYS A 244 0.23 3.32 -3.71
C LYS A 244 1.63 3.55 -4.29
N ALA A 245 1.80 3.26 -5.57
CA ALA A 245 2.97 3.72 -6.31
C ALA A 245 2.75 5.17 -6.74
N ASN A 246 3.76 6.01 -6.54
CA ASN A 246 3.74 7.40 -6.99
C ASN A 246 4.10 7.45 -8.49
N PRO A 247 3.21 7.94 -9.38
CA PRO A 247 3.46 7.93 -10.83
C PRO A 247 4.68 8.73 -11.28
N SER A 248 5.07 9.76 -10.52
CA SER A 248 6.19 10.65 -10.87
C SER A 248 7.55 10.07 -10.47
N THR A 249 7.60 9.26 -9.42
CA THR A 249 8.87 8.73 -8.88
C THR A 249 9.06 7.24 -9.16
N HIS A 250 7.98 6.47 -9.23
CA HIS A 250 8.02 5.02 -9.42
C HIS A 250 7.00 4.52 -10.46
N PRO A 251 7.00 5.04 -11.71
CA PRO A 251 6.06 4.63 -12.74
C PRO A 251 6.14 3.14 -13.11
N GLN A 252 7.28 2.49 -12.85
CA GLN A 252 7.48 1.05 -13.05
C GLN A 252 6.66 0.17 -12.09
N ALA A 253 6.17 0.74 -10.99
CA ALA A 253 5.28 0.06 -10.04
C ALA A 253 3.79 0.31 -10.33
N LEU A 254 3.46 0.76 -11.54
CA LEU A 254 2.08 0.88 -12.03
C LEU A 254 1.82 -0.12 -13.16
N TYR A 255 0.58 -0.60 -13.23
CA TYR A 255 0.11 -1.36 -14.39
C TYR A 255 0.14 -0.47 -15.65
N GLN A 256 0.52 -1.05 -16.78
CA GLN A 256 0.69 -0.32 -18.03
C GLN A 256 -0.59 -0.32 -18.86
N LYS A 257 -0.72 0.65 -19.77
CA LYS A 257 -1.83 0.68 -20.74
C LYS A 257 -1.89 -0.64 -21.52
N HIS A 258 -3.09 -1.13 -21.74
CA HIS A 258 -3.42 -2.43 -22.38
C HIS A 258 -3.04 -3.67 -21.55
N GLN A 259 -2.59 -3.50 -20.30
CA GLN A 259 -2.34 -4.64 -19.43
C GLN A 259 -3.66 -5.25 -18.95
N GLN A 260 -3.74 -6.58 -19.02
CA GLN A 260 -4.87 -7.35 -18.52
C GLN A 260 -4.80 -7.45 -17.00
N VAL A 261 -5.91 -7.15 -16.33
CA VAL A 261 -6.01 -7.05 -14.87
C VAL A 261 -7.35 -7.62 -14.39
N TYR A 262 -7.41 -7.92 -13.10
CA TYR A 262 -8.67 -7.97 -12.37
C TYR A 262 -8.81 -6.68 -11.56
N ALA A 263 -9.99 -6.06 -11.62
CA ALA A 263 -10.26 -4.80 -10.96
C ALA A 263 -11.63 -4.86 -10.27
N LEU A 264 -11.77 -4.17 -9.14
CA LEU A 264 -13.05 -4.10 -8.42
C LEU A 264 -14.03 -3.27 -9.25
N TYR A 265 -15.18 -3.85 -9.59
CA TYR A 265 -16.17 -3.12 -10.38
C TYR A 265 -16.84 -2.05 -9.52
N PRO A 266 -17.07 -0.84 -10.04
CA PRO A 266 -17.62 0.26 -9.24
C PRO A 266 -18.91 -0.11 -8.51
N GLN A 267 -19.02 0.29 -7.24
CA GLN A 267 -20.17 0.02 -6.36
C GLN A 267 -20.45 -1.47 -6.08
N THR A 268 -19.43 -2.33 -6.24
CA THR A 268 -19.50 -3.75 -5.91
C THR A 268 -18.35 -4.17 -5.00
N THR A 269 -18.41 -5.41 -4.53
CA THR A 269 -17.36 -6.08 -3.76
C THR A 269 -16.73 -7.23 -4.57
N CYS A 270 -16.89 -7.20 -5.90
CA CYS A 270 -16.43 -8.23 -6.82
C CYS A 270 -15.40 -7.68 -7.81
N PHE A 271 -14.41 -8.51 -8.13
CA PHE A 271 -13.40 -8.21 -9.13
C PHE A 271 -13.73 -8.89 -10.45
N TYR A 272 -13.61 -8.13 -11.53
CA TYR A 272 -13.89 -8.59 -12.89
C TYR A 272 -12.67 -8.38 -13.77
N PHE A 273 -12.63 -9.14 -14.85
CA PHE A 273 -11.58 -9.02 -15.83
C PHE A 273 -11.72 -7.69 -16.58
N GLY A 274 -10.57 -7.07 -16.87
CA GLY A 274 -10.51 -5.84 -17.64
C GLY A 274 -9.13 -5.55 -18.16
N VAL A 275 -9.05 -4.47 -18.92
CA VAL A 275 -7.83 -3.97 -19.55
C VAL A 275 -7.59 -2.53 -19.11
N VAL A 276 -6.37 -2.22 -18.70
CA VAL A 276 -6.00 -0.85 -18.30
C VAL A 276 -6.08 0.08 -19.51
N HIS A 277 -7.03 1.01 -19.47
CA HIS A 277 -7.18 2.06 -20.48
C HIS A 277 -6.18 3.21 -20.25
N SER A 278 -6.01 3.64 -19.01
CA SER A 278 -4.97 4.59 -18.60
C SER A 278 -4.50 4.33 -17.18
N ARG A 279 -3.24 4.66 -16.92
CA ARG A 279 -2.65 4.66 -15.57
C ARG A 279 -2.76 6.06 -14.97
N PRO A 280 -2.76 6.19 -13.63
CA PRO A 280 -2.72 7.49 -12.99
C PRO A 280 -1.45 8.26 -13.38
N SER A 281 -1.61 9.55 -13.69
CA SER A 281 -0.51 10.48 -13.98
C SER A 281 -0.08 11.26 -12.73
N THR A 282 -1.01 11.41 -11.78
CA THR A 282 -0.78 12.04 -10.48
C THR A 282 -1.17 11.09 -9.35
N ILE A 283 -0.82 11.45 -8.11
CA ILE A 283 -1.05 10.61 -6.92
C ILE A 283 -2.54 10.45 -6.59
N ASP A 284 -3.34 11.47 -6.90
CA ASP A 284 -4.77 11.53 -6.57
C ASP A 284 -5.65 10.93 -7.68
N GLU A 285 -5.06 10.59 -8.83
CA GLU A 285 -5.74 9.93 -9.91
C GLU A 285 -5.85 8.41 -9.71
N GLU A 286 -6.87 7.84 -10.34
CA GLU A 286 -7.13 6.40 -10.36
C GLU A 286 -6.74 5.81 -11.72
N TYR A 287 -6.66 4.48 -11.81
CA TYR A 287 -6.61 3.82 -13.12
C TYR A 287 -7.95 4.00 -13.82
N LEU A 288 -7.95 4.11 -15.14
CA LEU A 288 -9.15 3.84 -15.92
C LEU A 288 -9.06 2.43 -16.50
N VAL A 289 -10.07 1.61 -16.24
CA VAL A 289 -10.13 0.22 -16.68
C VAL A 289 -11.36 0.01 -17.55
N SER A 290 -11.18 -0.63 -18.70
CA SER A 290 -12.27 -1.12 -19.54
C SER A 290 -12.53 -2.59 -19.18
N PHE A 291 -13.69 -2.86 -18.59
CA PHE A 291 -14.07 -4.21 -18.13
C PHE A 291 -14.62 -5.03 -19.29
N GLU A 292 -14.35 -6.32 -19.31
CA GLU A 292 -14.99 -7.23 -20.27
C GLU A 292 -16.47 -7.37 -19.91
N ASP A 293 -17.32 -6.98 -20.85
CA ASP A 293 -18.77 -6.96 -20.68
C ASP A 293 -19.47 -7.17 -22.04
N PRO A 294 -20.07 -8.36 -22.26
CA PRO A 294 -20.75 -8.71 -23.51
C PRO A 294 -21.96 -7.83 -23.86
N SER A 295 -22.46 -7.02 -22.92
CA SER A 295 -23.58 -6.12 -23.19
C SER A 295 -23.19 -4.92 -24.05
N TYR A 296 -21.89 -4.61 -24.18
CA TYR A 296 -21.39 -3.56 -25.05
C TYR A 296 -21.01 -4.09 -26.44
N GLU A 297 -21.17 -3.25 -27.46
CA GLU A 297 -20.92 -3.60 -28.88
C GLU A 297 -19.52 -4.17 -29.15
N HIS A 298 -18.52 -3.71 -28.41
CA HIS A 298 -17.13 -4.17 -28.54
C HIS A 298 -16.70 -5.14 -27.44
N GLY A 299 -17.64 -5.64 -26.63
CA GLY A 299 -17.38 -6.55 -25.51
C GLY A 299 -16.65 -5.92 -24.33
N TYR A 300 -16.51 -4.59 -24.30
CA TYR A 300 -15.86 -3.86 -23.21
C TYR A 300 -16.67 -2.64 -22.77
N SER A 301 -16.67 -2.39 -21.46
CA SER A 301 -17.24 -1.18 -20.88
C SER A 301 -16.47 0.09 -21.30
N PRO A 302 -17.10 1.27 -21.22
CA PRO A 302 -16.37 2.53 -21.14
C PRO A 302 -15.30 2.47 -20.02
N PRO A 303 -14.21 3.26 -20.12
CA PRO A 303 -13.19 3.29 -19.08
C PRO A 303 -13.77 3.79 -17.74
N LEU A 304 -13.67 2.96 -16.71
CA LEU A 304 -14.17 3.26 -15.36
C LEU A 304 -13.02 3.44 -14.37
N PRO A 305 -13.14 4.37 -13.41
CA PRO A 305 -12.10 4.64 -12.43
C PRO A 305 -11.96 3.51 -11.41
N VAL A 306 -10.72 3.08 -11.15
CA VAL A 306 -10.37 2.03 -10.19
C VAL A 306 -9.13 2.45 -9.39
N PRO A 307 -9.22 2.55 -8.04
CA PRO A 307 -8.08 2.89 -7.22
C PRO A 307 -6.97 1.85 -7.27
N GLN A 308 -5.72 2.26 -7.03
CA GLN A 308 -4.57 1.33 -6.99
C GLN A 308 -4.74 0.18 -5.99
N ARG A 309 -5.50 0.38 -4.91
CA ARG A 309 -5.78 -0.64 -3.89
C ARG A 309 -6.56 -1.85 -4.43
N TYR A 310 -7.37 -1.64 -5.47
CA TYR A 310 -8.40 -2.57 -5.91
C TYR A 310 -8.19 -3.09 -7.34
N ILE A 311 -6.92 -3.21 -7.73
CA ILE A 311 -6.50 -3.72 -9.04
C ILE A 311 -5.33 -4.69 -8.86
N PHE A 312 -5.40 -5.86 -9.49
CA PHE A 312 -4.36 -6.89 -9.38
C PHE A 312 -4.21 -7.72 -10.66
N THR A 313 -3.16 -8.53 -10.72
CA THR A 313 -2.95 -9.53 -11.77
C THR A 313 -2.81 -10.92 -11.15
N THR A 314 -3.16 -11.95 -11.91
CA THR A 314 -2.91 -13.34 -11.51
C THR A 314 -1.88 -13.96 -12.44
N LYS A 315 -1.06 -14.87 -11.90
CA LYS A 315 -0.06 -15.62 -12.70
C LYS A 315 -0.69 -16.43 -13.84
N ALA A 316 -1.97 -16.77 -13.74
CA ALA A 316 -2.70 -17.57 -14.73
C ALA A 316 -2.91 -16.83 -16.06
N HIS A 317 -2.99 -15.49 -16.05
CA HIS A 317 -3.34 -14.71 -17.24
C HIS A 317 -2.13 -14.12 -17.98
N GLN A 318 -0.89 -14.30 -17.48
CA GLN A 318 0.32 -13.85 -18.18
C GLN A 318 0.78 -14.80 -19.31
N ARG A 319 -0.03 -15.79 -19.70
CA ARG A 319 0.24 -16.70 -20.82
C ARG A 319 -0.88 -16.63 -21.85
N LYS A 320 -0.71 -15.74 -22.83
CA LYS A 320 -1.13 -15.86 -24.23
C LYS A 320 -0.49 -14.70 -25.00
N LYS A 321 0.79 -14.86 -25.32
CA LYS A 321 1.39 -14.29 -26.53
C LYS A 321 1.71 -15.45 -27.44
#